data_AF-A0A1H4UGM0-F1
#
_entry.id   AF-A0A1H4UGM0-F1
#
_cell.length_a   1.000
_cell.length_b   1.000
_cell.length_c   1.000
_cell.angle_alpha   90.00
_cell.angle_beta   90.00
_cell.angle_gamma   90.00
#
_symmetry.space_group_name_H-M   'P 1'
#
loop_
_entity.id
_entity.type
_entity.pdbx_description
1 polymer ?
#
loop_
_entity_poly.entity_id
_entity_poly.type
_entity_poly.pdbx_seq_one_letter_code
_entity_poly.pdbx_strand_id
1 'polypeptide(L)'
;MTLATYILPDLTNIRNSREAIRYQALVGSANLYIKALGDELIGLNSALSKADQLVANAITSVITALESDDLRETLHALSALKERQPDTQTQSTIESYSKITSQLMELCTDKISQLHASLEDGVFNVQSASISNNRFRLAELADARVQLEQQHSTEQVPLAELIADLAVLNEAIKEFEKLTFIDRLKPLLEQLKSLIGNKPATPQSAALEGGVIVATKFLDEANELIKYQSLTKARGIIQTRISQREERVSSLARQLRDNDDRTRQLNDTQKVIPHQQTYVSETNKLIDSLYAFLDTVLYAPRDEILARGELMLKNSQALHSYMSKLQGRWLRG
;
A
#
# COMPACT_ATOMS: atom_id res chain seq x y z
N MET A 1 20.91 -43.47 -10.70
CA MET A 1 21.22 -42.32 -9.81
C MET A 1 20.52 -41.11 -10.37
N THR A 2 19.47 -40.64 -9.72
CA THR A 2 18.68 -39.47 -10.14
C THR A 2 19.32 -38.19 -9.59
N LEU A 3 19.34 -37.14 -10.41
CA LEU A 3 19.75 -35.80 -9.99
C LEU A 3 18.54 -35.05 -9.44
N ALA A 4 18.74 -34.25 -8.40
CA ALA A 4 17.73 -33.31 -7.95
C ALA A 4 17.41 -32.28 -9.05
N THR A 5 16.14 -31.86 -9.12
CA THR A 5 15.69 -30.82 -10.05
C THR A 5 15.54 -29.50 -9.30
N TYR A 6 16.12 -28.43 -9.83
CA TYR A 6 16.10 -27.11 -9.19
C TYR A 6 15.36 -26.08 -10.05
N ILE A 7 14.43 -25.35 -9.44
CA ILE A 7 13.66 -24.31 -10.11
C ILE A 7 14.26 -22.95 -9.72
N LEU A 8 14.65 -22.16 -10.72
CA LEU A 8 15.18 -20.83 -10.47
C LEU A 8 14.07 -19.87 -10.01
N PRO A 9 14.29 -19.11 -8.92
CA PRO A 9 13.47 -17.97 -8.58
C PRO A 9 13.48 -16.91 -9.68
N ASP A 10 12.34 -16.24 -9.86
CA ASP A 10 12.24 -15.04 -10.69
C ASP A 10 12.74 -13.82 -9.91
N LEU A 11 14.01 -13.47 -10.16
CA LEU A 11 14.67 -12.33 -9.52
C LEU A 11 14.00 -10.99 -9.84
N THR A 12 13.26 -10.88 -10.96
CA THR A 12 12.52 -9.66 -11.28
C THR A 12 11.32 -9.50 -10.36
N ASN A 13 10.58 -10.59 -10.13
CA ASN A 13 9.44 -10.60 -9.22
C ASN A 13 9.90 -10.33 -7.78
N ILE A 14 11.01 -10.94 -7.36
CA ILE A 14 11.60 -10.67 -6.05
C ILE A 14 11.92 -9.18 -5.92
N ARG A 15 12.66 -8.59 -6.87
CA ARG A 15 12.97 -7.15 -6.87
C ARG A 15 11.74 -6.28 -6.70
N ASN A 16 10.75 -6.50 -7.58
CA ASN A 16 9.56 -5.69 -7.64
C ASN A 16 8.78 -5.77 -6.32
N SER A 17 8.73 -6.96 -5.71
CA SER A 17 8.13 -7.13 -4.39
C SER A 17 8.89 -6.38 -3.30
N ARG A 18 10.23 -6.45 -3.27
CA ARG A 18 11.04 -5.69 -2.31
C ARG A 18 10.80 -4.19 -2.45
N GLU A 19 10.87 -3.68 -3.67
CA GLU A 19 10.70 -2.25 -3.95
C GLU A 19 9.30 -1.77 -3.56
N ALA A 20 8.25 -2.52 -3.89
CA ALA A 20 6.89 -2.18 -3.53
C ALA A 20 6.67 -2.18 -2.01
N ILE A 21 7.13 -3.22 -1.31
CA ILE A 21 7.03 -3.32 0.16
C ILE A 21 7.82 -2.19 0.82
N ARG A 22 9.06 -1.96 0.38
CA ARG A 22 9.93 -0.90 0.93
C ARG A 22 9.36 0.49 0.69
N TYR A 23 8.84 0.75 -0.52
CA TYR A 23 8.18 2.01 -0.84
C TYR A 23 6.99 2.25 0.09
N GLN A 24 6.12 1.25 0.26
CA GLN A 24 4.97 1.40 1.13
C GLN A 24 5.39 1.56 2.61
N ALA A 25 6.45 0.89 3.06
CA ALA A 25 6.96 0.98 4.42
C ALA A 25 7.68 2.30 4.74
N LEU A 26 8.31 2.97 3.76
CA LEU A 26 9.06 4.21 3.98
C LEU A 26 8.26 5.46 3.59
N VAL A 27 7.59 5.42 2.44
CA VAL A 27 6.84 6.56 1.89
C VAL A 27 5.36 6.43 2.26
N GLY A 28 4.78 5.26 2.02
CA GLY A 28 3.37 5.01 2.27
C GLY A 28 2.98 5.11 3.75
N SER A 29 3.88 4.77 4.67
CA SER A 29 3.64 4.74 6.12
C SER A 29 3.76 6.10 6.81
N ALA A 30 4.46 7.07 6.20
CA ALA A 30 4.95 8.27 6.88
C ALA A 30 3.83 9.15 7.46
N ASN A 31 2.66 9.17 6.82
CA ASN A 31 1.51 9.98 7.22
C ASN A 31 0.20 9.16 7.23
N LEU A 32 0.28 7.86 7.56
CA LEU A 32 -0.92 7.04 7.63
C LEU A 32 -1.85 7.50 8.74
N TYR A 33 -3.13 7.61 8.38
CA TYR A 33 -4.24 7.88 9.28
C TYR A 33 -4.31 6.89 10.45
N ILE A 34 -3.98 5.61 10.20
CA ILE A 34 -3.86 4.59 11.24
C ILE A 34 -2.39 4.24 11.43
N LYS A 35 -1.79 4.74 12.51
CA LYS A 35 -0.37 4.55 12.82
C LYS A 35 0.03 3.07 12.92
N ALA A 36 -0.82 2.24 13.53
CA ALA A 36 -0.56 0.80 13.69
C ALA A 36 -0.32 0.09 12.34
N LEU A 37 -1.02 0.48 11.27
CA LEU A 37 -0.76 -0.06 9.92
C LEU A 37 0.61 0.35 9.40
N GLY A 38 1.08 1.55 9.75
CA GLY A 38 2.44 1.99 9.44
C GLY A 38 3.49 1.12 10.13
N ASP A 39 3.28 0.81 11.41
CA ASP A 39 4.17 -0.07 12.18
C ASP A 39 4.18 -1.50 11.60
N GLU A 40 3.03 -2.02 11.16
CA GLU A 40 2.92 -3.31 10.48
C GLU A 40 3.69 -3.34 9.15
N LEU A 41 3.58 -2.29 8.33
CA LEU A 41 4.34 -2.17 7.07
C LEU A 41 5.86 -2.11 7.30
N ILE A 42 6.29 -1.39 8.33
CA ILE A 42 7.70 -1.33 8.75
C ILE A 42 8.16 -2.71 9.23
N GLY A 43 7.33 -3.41 10.00
CA GLY A 43 7.55 -4.78 10.44
C GLY A 43 7.75 -5.75 9.28
N LEU A 44 6.86 -5.71 8.28
CA LEU A 44 6.96 -6.52 7.06
C LEU A 44 8.27 -6.24 6.31
N ASN A 45 8.63 -4.97 6.11
CA ASN A 45 9.87 -4.61 5.43
C ASN A 45 11.12 -5.07 6.21
N SER A 46 11.08 -5.03 7.54
CA SER A 46 12.15 -5.53 8.41
C SER A 46 12.29 -7.04 8.31
N ALA A 47 11.18 -7.79 8.34
CA ALA A 47 11.17 -9.24 8.14
C ALA A 47 11.73 -9.62 6.77
N LEU A 48 11.31 -8.93 5.71
CA LEU A 48 11.80 -9.13 4.35
C LEU A 48 13.31 -8.89 4.26
N SER A 49 13.81 -7.79 4.85
CA SER A 49 15.24 -7.45 4.81
C SER A 49 16.10 -8.49 5.51
N LYS A 50 15.61 -9.05 6.63
CA LYS A 50 16.28 -10.14 7.34
C LYS A 50 16.29 -11.43 6.51
N ALA A 51 15.16 -11.78 5.89
CA ALA A 51 15.06 -12.94 5.01
C ALA A 51 16.03 -12.83 3.80
N ASP A 52 16.12 -11.65 3.16
CA ASP A 52 17.07 -11.42 2.06
C ASP A 52 18.52 -11.61 2.49
N GLN A 53 18.88 -11.14 3.70
CA GLN A 53 20.22 -11.34 4.24
C GLN A 53 20.49 -12.82 4.52
N LEU A 54 19.51 -13.55 5.08
CA LEU A 54 19.62 -15.00 5.28
C LEU A 54 19.82 -15.72 3.96
N VAL A 55 19.06 -15.36 2.92
CA VAL A 55 19.23 -15.95 1.57
C VAL A 55 20.61 -15.69 1.01
N ALA A 56 21.09 -14.44 1.03
CA ALA A 56 22.41 -14.12 0.50
C ALA A 56 23.54 -14.89 1.24
N ASN A 57 23.42 -15.00 2.56
CA ASN A 57 24.35 -15.77 3.38
C ASN A 57 24.26 -17.28 3.11
N ALA A 58 23.04 -17.81 2.93
CA ALA A 58 22.81 -19.21 2.64
C ALA A 58 23.36 -19.60 1.26
N ILE A 59 23.13 -18.80 0.21
CA ILE A 59 23.70 -19.05 -1.12
C ILE A 59 25.22 -19.19 -1.04
N THR A 60 25.88 -18.25 -0.35
CA THR A 60 27.35 -18.27 -0.19
C THR A 60 27.80 -19.47 0.65
N SER A 61 27.12 -19.73 1.76
CA SER A 61 27.47 -20.83 2.67
C SER A 61 27.24 -22.21 2.07
N VAL A 62 26.21 -22.38 1.23
CA VAL A 62 25.97 -23.61 0.48
C VAL A 62 27.10 -23.84 -0.51
N ILE A 63 27.51 -22.81 -1.26
CA ILE A 63 28.64 -22.94 -2.21
C ILE A 63 29.88 -23.49 -1.51
N THR A 64 30.24 -22.92 -0.35
CA THR A 64 31.38 -23.41 0.45
C THR A 64 31.13 -24.81 1.02
N ALA A 65 29.93 -25.11 1.52
CA ALA A 65 29.62 -26.43 2.06
C ALA A 65 29.65 -27.55 1.01
N LEU A 66 29.50 -27.21 -0.27
CA LEU A 66 29.54 -28.13 -1.40
C LEU A 66 30.96 -28.34 -1.97
N GLU A 67 31.97 -27.64 -1.43
CA GLU A 67 33.37 -27.95 -1.72
C GLU A 67 33.63 -29.41 -1.37
N SER A 68 34.10 -30.17 -2.35
CA SER A 68 34.07 -31.64 -2.31
C SER A 68 35.40 -32.28 -2.72
N ASP A 69 36.48 -31.51 -2.69
CA ASP A 69 37.82 -31.98 -3.04
C ASP A 69 38.27 -33.09 -2.07
N ASP A 70 38.16 -32.87 -0.76
CA ASP A 70 38.47 -33.87 0.26
C ASP A 70 37.63 -35.15 0.12
N LEU A 71 36.35 -35.00 -0.20
CA LEU A 71 35.44 -36.14 -0.42
C LEU A 71 35.87 -36.93 -1.67
N ARG A 72 36.21 -36.23 -2.75
CA ARG A 72 36.66 -36.84 -4.00
C ARG A 72 37.99 -37.59 -3.82
N GLU A 73 38.95 -36.98 -3.14
CA GLU A 73 40.23 -37.62 -2.83
C GLU A 73 40.05 -38.87 -1.97
N THR A 74 39.19 -38.78 -0.94
CA THR A 74 38.87 -39.91 -0.04
C THR A 74 38.20 -41.05 -0.81
N LEU A 75 37.25 -40.76 -1.71
CA LEU A 75 36.57 -41.75 -2.53
C LEU A 75 37.52 -42.41 -3.54
N HIS A 76 38.41 -41.65 -4.17
CA HIS A 76 39.42 -42.19 -5.08
C HIS A 76 40.37 -43.15 -4.35
N ALA A 77 40.85 -42.76 -3.15
CA ALA A 77 41.67 -43.62 -2.31
C ALA A 77 40.93 -44.90 -1.88
N LEU A 78 39.65 -44.78 -1.50
CA LEU A 78 38.81 -45.91 -1.11
C LEU A 78 38.57 -46.88 -2.29
N SER A 79 38.35 -46.36 -3.50
CA SER A 79 38.22 -47.19 -4.71
C SER A 79 39.51 -47.97 -4.98
N ALA A 80 40.66 -47.30 -4.95
CA ALA A 80 41.96 -47.93 -5.17
C ALA A 80 42.32 -48.98 -4.10
N LEU A 81 41.85 -48.81 -2.85
CA LEU A 81 42.04 -49.79 -1.78
C LEU A 81 41.17 -51.05 -1.98
N LYS A 82 39.94 -50.90 -2.47
CA LYS A 82 39.03 -52.04 -2.73
C LYS A 82 39.47 -52.92 -3.90
N GLU A 83 40.32 -52.42 -4.79
CA GLU A 83 40.89 -53.19 -5.90
C GLU A 83 42.10 -54.06 -5.49
N ARG A 84 42.65 -53.86 -4.28
CA ARG A 84 43.79 -54.63 -3.76
C ARG A 84 43.35 -55.98 -3.20
N GLN A 85 44.29 -56.93 -3.09
CA GLN A 85 44.04 -58.19 -2.39
C GLN A 85 43.70 -57.92 -0.91
N PRO A 86 42.69 -58.61 -0.35
CA PRO A 86 42.26 -58.38 1.02
C PRO A 86 43.30 -58.91 2.01
N ASP A 87 43.81 -58.00 2.85
CA ASP A 87 44.60 -58.29 4.04
C ASP A 87 44.08 -57.46 5.22
N THR A 88 44.48 -57.81 6.46
CA THR A 88 44.00 -57.15 7.68
C THR A 88 44.27 -55.64 7.72
N GLN A 89 45.42 -55.20 7.19
CA GLN A 89 45.79 -53.79 7.13
C GLN A 89 44.97 -53.04 6.08
N THR A 90 44.77 -53.65 4.91
CA THR A 90 43.92 -53.12 3.84
C THR A 90 42.49 -52.97 4.31
N GLN A 91 41.94 -53.96 5.04
CA GLN A 91 40.59 -53.92 5.59
C GLN A 91 40.43 -52.79 6.64
N SER A 92 41.38 -52.66 7.57
CA SER A 92 41.36 -51.57 8.56
C SER A 92 41.45 -50.18 7.92
N THR A 93 42.23 -50.06 6.83
CA THR A 93 42.34 -48.80 6.08
C THR A 93 41.03 -48.48 5.34
N ILE A 94 40.39 -49.47 4.72
CA ILE A 94 39.06 -49.31 4.09
C ILE A 94 38.02 -48.81 5.10
N GLU A 95 38.01 -49.35 6.32
CA GLU A 95 37.11 -48.91 7.39
C GLU A 95 37.38 -47.45 7.79
N SER A 96 38.65 -47.07 7.94
CA SER A 96 39.04 -45.69 8.26
C SER A 96 38.59 -44.69 7.18
N TYR A 97 38.88 -44.96 5.90
CA TYR A 97 38.45 -44.11 4.79
C TYR A 97 36.92 -44.07 4.63
N SER A 98 36.24 -45.19 4.88
CA SER A 98 34.76 -45.24 4.87
C SER A 98 34.15 -44.38 5.97
N LYS A 99 34.78 -44.33 7.15
CA LYS A 99 34.38 -43.44 8.25
C LYS A 99 34.60 -41.98 7.89
N ILE A 100 35.77 -41.63 7.35
CA ILE A 100 36.07 -40.25 6.90
C ILE A 100 35.07 -39.81 5.82
N THR A 101 34.80 -40.68 4.84
CA THR A 101 33.81 -40.42 3.79
C THR A 101 32.43 -40.12 4.38
N SER A 102 31.98 -40.93 5.34
CA SER A 102 30.70 -40.70 6.03
C SER A 102 30.67 -39.35 6.76
N GLN A 103 31.74 -39.01 7.49
CA GLN A 103 31.84 -37.75 8.23
C GLN A 103 31.84 -36.52 7.30
N LEU A 104 32.52 -36.59 6.15
CA LEU A 104 32.51 -35.50 5.16
C LEU A 104 31.12 -35.31 4.55
N MET A 105 30.43 -36.39 4.22
CA MET A 105 29.04 -36.32 3.74
C MET A 105 28.10 -35.75 4.81
N GLU A 106 28.20 -36.23 6.05
CA GLU A 106 27.42 -35.74 7.19
C GLU A 106 27.63 -34.25 7.43
N LEU A 107 28.88 -33.78 7.44
CA LEU A 107 29.21 -32.36 7.61
C LEU A 107 28.51 -31.49 6.55
N CYS A 108 28.54 -31.92 5.29
CA CYS A 108 27.88 -31.22 4.19
C CYS A 108 26.34 -31.22 4.37
N THR A 109 25.74 -32.38 4.63
CA THR A 109 24.29 -32.50 4.79
C THR A 109 23.78 -31.75 6.02
N ASP A 110 24.50 -31.80 7.14
CA ASP A 110 24.17 -31.07 8.36
C ASP A 110 24.21 -29.57 8.13
N LYS A 111 25.25 -29.09 7.43
CA LYS A 111 25.36 -27.66 7.12
C LYS A 111 24.22 -27.20 6.22
N ILE A 112 23.87 -27.97 5.19
CA ILE A 112 22.77 -27.64 4.29
C ILE A 112 21.42 -27.71 5.02
N SER A 113 21.23 -28.68 5.91
CA SER A 113 20.02 -28.78 6.74
C SER A 113 19.85 -27.60 7.68
N GLN A 114 20.93 -27.10 8.30
CA GLN A 114 20.89 -25.89 9.13
C GLN A 114 20.51 -24.64 8.33
N LEU A 115 21.05 -24.52 7.11
CA LEU A 115 20.75 -23.39 6.22
C LEU A 115 19.30 -23.46 5.72
N HIS A 116 18.81 -24.65 5.37
CA HIS A 116 17.42 -24.89 5.02
C HIS A 116 16.48 -24.42 6.14
N ALA A 117 16.67 -24.90 7.36
CA ALA A 117 15.83 -24.53 8.51
C ALA A 117 15.87 -23.02 8.80
N SER A 118 17.07 -22.41 8.73
CA SER A 118 17.22 -20.96 8.96
C SER A 118 16.47 -20.13 7.91
N LEU A 119 16.47 -20.57 6.64
CA LEU A 119 15.74 -19.91 5.57
C LEU A 119 14.24 -20.08 5.69
N GLU A 120 13.78 -21.30 6.04
CA GLU A 120 12.38 -21.60 6.28
C GLU A 120 11.81 -20.68 7.39
N ASP A 121 12.50 -20.55 8.51
CA ASP A 121 12.14 -19.61 9.59
C ASP A 121 12.13 -18.15 9.10
N GLY A 122 13.13 -17.75 8.32
CA GLY A 122 13.23 -16.41 7.75
C GLY A 122 12.04 -16.07 6.84
N VAL A 123 11.68 -16.98 5.94
CA VAL A 123 10.54 -16.81 5.02
C VAL A 123 9.21 -16.90 5.77
N PHE A 124 9.09 -17.79 6.76
CA PHE A 124 7.91 -17.86 7.61
C PHE A 124 7.65 -16.54 8.36
N ASN A 125 8.70 -15.86 8.84
CA ASN A 125 8.56 -14.53 9.44
C ASN A 125 8.04 -13.47 8.44
N VAL A 126 8.43 -13.55 7.17
CA VAL A 126 7.86 -12.69 6.12
C VAL A 126 6.40 -13.04 5.87
N GLN A 127 6.07 -14.32 5.77
CA GLN A 127 4.70 -14.79 5.52
C GLN A 127 3.74 -14.46 6.68
N SER A 128 4.22 -14.53 7.91
CA SER A 128 3.43 -14.28 9.13
C SER A 128 3.32 -12.81 9.51
N ALA A 129 4.12 -11.93 8.89
CA ALA A 129 3.97 -10.48 9.05
C ALA A 129 2.60 -10.04 8.52
N SER A 130 1.66 -9.85 9.44
CA SER A 130 0.27 -9.51 9.11
C SER A 130 0.11 -8.03 8.80
N ILE A 131 -0.62 -7.72 7.74
CA ILE A 131 -1.22 -6.41 7.51
C ILE A 131 -2.69 -6.52 7.87
N SER A 132 -3.13 -5.73 8.85
CA SER A 132 -4.49 -5.77 9.37
C SER A 132 -5.50 -5.44 8.27
N ASN A 133 -6.60 -6.20 8.24
CA ASN A 133 -7.69 -5.98 7.31
C ASN A 133 -8.54 -4.78 7.76
N ASN A 134 -8.72 -3.81 6.86
CA ASN A 134 -9.40 -2.56 7.15
C ASN A 134 -10.86 -2.51 6.63
N ARG A 135 -11.46 -3.65 6.29
CA ARG A 135 -12.81 -3.72 5.68
C ARG A 135 -13.88 -2.98 6.48
N PHE A 136 -13.89 -3.14 7.81
CA PHE A 136 -14.86 -2.46 8.66
C PHE A 136 -14.67 -0.93 8.59
N ARG A 137 -13.41 -0.46 8.69
CA ARG A 137 -13.12 0.97 8.63
C ARG A 137 -13.39 1.58 7.25
N LEU A 138 -13.16 0.83 6.18
CA LEU A 138 -13.53 1.21 4.82
C LEU A 138 -15.05 1.35 4.66
N ALA A 139 -15.83 0.46 5.26
CA ALA A 139 -17.30 0.57 5.26
C ALA A 139 -17.78 1.82 6.02
N GLU A 140 -17.23 2.08 7.21
CA GLU A 140 -17.54 3.30 7.97
C GLU A 140 -17.20 4.58 7.20
N LEU A 141 -16.06 4.60 6.49
CA LEU A 141 -15.68 5.73 5.65
C LEU A 141 -16.64 5.91 4.47
N ALA A 142 -17.07 4.82 3.84
CA ALA A 142 -18.05 4.86 2.75
C ALA A 142 -19.40 5.41 3.21
N ASP A 143 -19.91 4.96 4.37
CA ASP A 143 -21.16 5.46 4.94
C ASP A 143 -21.05 6.95 5.31
N ALA A 144 -19.94 7.35 5.94
CA ALA A 144 -19.67 8.75 6.27
C ALA A 144 -19.58 9.62 5.01
N ARG A 145 -19.01 9.11 3.92
CA ARG A 145 -18.90 9.81 2.65
C ARG A 145 -20.29 10.10 2.06
N VAL A 146 -21.19 9.11 2.06
CA VAL A 146 -22.58 9.29 1.59
C VAL A 146 -23.30 10.39 2.38
N GLN A 147 -23.15 10.38 3.71
CA GLN A 147 -23.75 11.41 4.57
C GLN A 147 -23.16 12.81 4.29
N LEU A 148 -21.85 12.91 4.10
CA LEU A 148 -21.17 14.16 3.78
C LEU A 148 -21.59 14.71 2.41
N GLU A 149 -21.73 13.85 1.39
CA GLU A 149 -22.22 14.23 0.06
C GLU A 149 -23.65 14.76 0.13
N GLN A 150 -24.52 14.09 0.89
CA GLN A 150 -25.90 14.54 1.09
C GLN A 150 -25.95 15.91 1.77
N GLN A 151 -25.17 16.10 2.84
CA GLN A 151 -25.07 17.39 3.53
C GLN A 151 -24.53 18.48 2.60
N HIS A 152 -23.50 18.18 1.82
CA HIS A 152 -22.90 19.11 0.89
C HIS A 152 -23.89 19.54 -0.19
N SER A 153 -24.61 18.60 -0.82
CA SER A 153 -25.65 18.90 -1.80
C SER A 153 -26.80 19.72 -1.20
N THR A 154 -27.17 19.44 0.05
CA THR A 154 -28.26 20.16 0.75
C THR A 154 -27.89 21.62 1.04
N GLU A 155 -26.61 21.93 1.27
CA GLU A 155 -26.14 23.29 1.50
C GLU A 155 -25.95 24.11 0.21
N GLN A 156 -25.71 23.45 -0.93
CA GLN A 156 -25.47 24.12 -2.21
C GLN A 156 -26.71 24.84 -2.75
N VAL A 157 -27.90 24.24 -2.65
CA VAL A 157 -29.14 24.83 -3.18
C VAL A 157 -29.51 26.13 -2.45
N PRO A 158 -29.58 26.17 -1.10
CA PRO A 158 -29.86 27.41 -0.38
C PRO A 158 -28.79 28.49 -0.57
N LEU A 159 -27.51 28.10 -0.76
CA LEU A 159 -26.45 29.06 -1.06
C LEU A 159 -26.67 29.71 -2.44
N ALA A 160 -26.99 28.91 -3.46
CA ALA A 160 -27.29 29.43 -4.80
C ALA A 160 -28.51 30.38 -4.79
N GLU A 161 -29.56 30.03 -4.04
CA GLU A 161 -30.72 30.89 -3.84
C GLU A 161 -30.36 32.22 -3.18
N LEU A 162 -29.53 32.20 -2.12
CA LEU A 162 -29.08 33.43 -1.45
C LEU A 162 -28.23 34.32 -2.36
N ILE A 163 -27.37 33.73 -3.20
CA ILE A 163 -26.58 34.47 -4.19
C ILE A 163 -27.48 35.13 -5.24
N ALA A 164 -28.51 34.42 -5.71
CA ALA A 164 -29.50 34.97 -6.64
C ALA A 164 -30.31 36.11 -6.00
N ASP A 165 -30.78 35.92 -4.75
CA ASP A 165 -31.48 36.95 -3.97
C ASP A 165 -30.58 38.20 -3.78
N LEU A 166 -29.29 38.01 -3.48
CA LEU A 166 -28.33 39.11 -3.35
C LEU A 166 -28.16 39.89 -4.66
N ALA A 167 -28.12 39.21 -5.81
CA ALA A 167 -27.99 39.85 -7.12
C ALA A 167 -29.22 40.73 -7.43
N VAL A 168 -30.43 40.22 -7.20
CA VAL A 168 -31.68 40.98 -7.34
C VAL A 168 -31.69 42.20 -6.42
N LEU A 169 -31.29 42.02 -5.16
CA LEU A 169 -31.25 43.11 -4.19
C LEU A 169 -30.22 44.19 -4.53
N ASN A 170 -29.05 43.80 -5.05
CA ASN A 170 -28.02 44.75 -5.47
C ASN A 170 -28.44 45.58 -6.68
N GLU A 171 -29.15 44.99 -7.65
CA GLU A 171 -29.68 45.77 -8.79
C GLU A 171 -30.75 46.76 -8.32
N ALA A 172 -31.62 46.37 -7.39
CA ALA A 172 -32.60 47.27 -6.79
C ALA A 172 -31.97 48.45 -6.04
N ILE A 173 -30.91 48.19 -5.24
CA ILE A 173 -30.14 49.24 -4.55
C ILE A 173 -29.53 50.21 -5.56
N LYS A 174 -28.93 49.69 -6.63
CA LYS A 174 -28.31 50.49 -7.69
C LYS A 174 -29.33 51.37 -8.43
N GLU A 175 -30.53 50.85 -8.74
CA GLU A 175 -31.61 51.67 -9.31
C GLU A 175 -32.09 52.74 -8.32
N PHE A 176 -32.17 52.41 -7.02
CA PHE A 176 -32.49 53.39 -5.98
C PHE A 176 -31.44 54.51 -5.87
N GLU A 177 -30.15 54.19 -6.02
CA GLU A 177 -29.04 55.15 -5.97
C GLU A 177 -29.00 56.08 -7.19
N LYS A 178 -29.50 55.64 -8.36
CA LYS A 178 -29.63 56.49 -9.56
C LYS A 178 -30.67 57.59 -9.40
N LEU A 179 -31.64 57.41 -8.49
CA LEU A 179 -32.60 58.45 -8.12
C LEU A 179 -31.88 59.48 -7.24
N THR A 180 -31.35 60.51 -7.88
CA THR A 180 -30.51 61.55 -7.24
C THR A 180 -31.19 62.27 -6.07
N PHE A 181 -30.35 62.76 -5.15
CA PHE A 181 -30.61 63.42 -3.86
C PHE A 181 -31.76 64.46 -3.79
N ILE A 182 -32.27 64.96 -4.91
CA ILE A 182 -33.28 66.02 -5.01
C ILE A 182 -34.72 65.50 -4.79
N ASP A 183 -35.00 64.21 -5.04
CA ASP A 183 -36.33 63.60 -4.81
C ASP A 183 -36.53 63.03 -3.39
N ARG A 184 -35.57 63.25 -2.49
CA ARG A 184 -35.42 62.52 -1.22
C ARG A 184 -36.47 62.79 -0.13
N LEU A 185 -37.51 63.60 -0.34
CA LEU A 185 -38.38 64.01 0.79
C LEU A 185 -39.90 63.84 0.68
N LYS A 186 -40.51 63.38 -0.42
CA LYS A 186 -41.95 63.02 -0.56
C LYS A 186 -42.25 62.97 -2.08
N PRO A 187 -42.90 61.97 -2.72
CA PRO A 187 -43.51 60.71 -2.27
C PRO A 187 -43.18 59.56 -3.26
N LEU A 188 -41.94 59.04 -3.26
CA LEU A 188 -41.54 57.97 -4.22
C LEU A 188 -42.31 56.66 -4.02
N LEU A 189 -42.86 56.42 -2.83
CA LEU A 189 -43.68 55.24 -2.56
C LEU A 189 -45.10 55.33 -3.11
N GLU A 190 -45.66 56.54 -3.26
CA GLU A 190 -46.91 56.74 -4.01
C GLU A 190 -46.67 56.62 -5.51
N GLN A 191 -45.49 57.03 -6.00
CA GLN A 191 -45.08 56.79 -7.38
C GLN A 191 -44.84 55.31 -7.68
N LEU A 192 -44.23 54.54 -6.75
CA LEU A 192 -44.11 53.09 -6.89
C LEU A 192 -45.49 52.41 -6.84
N LYS A 193 -46.38 52.77 -5.90
CA LYS A 193 -47.76 52.26 -5.89
C LYS A 193 -48.55 52.61 -7.16
N SER A 194 -48.32 53.77 -7.78
CA SER A 194 -48.97 54.14 -9.04
C SER A 194 -48.34 53.50 -10.28
N LEU A 195 -47.04 53.17 -10.25
CA LEU A 195 -46.34 52.40 -11.30
C LEU A 195 -46.72 50.91 -11.28
N ILE A 196 -46.88 50.32 -10.10
CA ILE A 196 -47.32 48.93 -9.89
C ILE A 196 -48.77 48.74 -10.35
N GLY A 197 -49.58 49.81 -10.37
CA GLY A 197 -51.01 49.71 -10.61
C GLY A 197 -51.48 49.65 -12.06
N ASN A 198 -50.78 50.24 -13.06
CA ASN A 198 -51.42 50.47 -14.39
C ASN A 198 -50.48 50.74 -15.61
N LYS A 199 -49.20 50.36 -15.60
CA LYS A 199 -48.32 50.45 -16.79
C LYS A 199 -47.45 49.20 -16.97
N PRO A 200 -47.05 48.82 -18.20
CA PRO A 200 -46.11 47.72 -18.40
C PRO A 200 -44.81 48.00 -17.65
N ALA A 201 -44.32 47.00 -16.90
CA ALA A 201 -43.14 47.14 -16.06
C ALA A 201 -41.93 47.58 -16.89
N THR A 202 -41.29 48.68 -16.49
CA THR A 202 -39.97 49.03 -17.03
C THR A 202 -38.90 48.18 -16.35
N PRO A 203 -37.72 47.99 -16.95
CA PRO A 203 -36.62 47.27 -16.29
C PRO A 203 -36.30 47.82 -14.90
N GLN A 204 -36.41 49.14 -14.70
CA GLN A 204 -36.19 49.75 -13.39
C GLN A 204 -37.28 49.41 -12.36
N SER A 205 -38.56 49.45 -12.76
CA SER A 205 -39.66 49.14 -11.83
C SER A 205 -39.64 47.66 -11.42
N ALA A 206 -39.31 46.76 -12.34
CA ALA A 206 -39.17 45.33 -12.08
C ALA A 206 -37.99 45.03 -11.13
N ALA A 207 -36.84 45.70 -11.30
CA ALA A 207 -35.70 45.56 -10.39
C ALA A 207 -36.04 46.02 -8.96
N LEU A 208 -36.69 47.18 -8.82
CA LEU A 208 -37.13 47.69 -7.51
C LEU A 208 -38.17 46.77 -6.85
N GLU A 209 -39.13 46.25 -7.61
CA GLU A 209 -40.14 45.30 -7.11
C GLU A 209 -39.49 44.00 -6.62
N GLY A 210 -38.59 43.42 -7.42
CA GLY A 210 -37.83 42.22 -7.03
C GLY A 210 -36.99 42.45 -5.77
N GLY A 211 -36.31 43.58 -5.65
CA GLY A 211 -35.53 43.92 -4.46
C GLY A 211 -36.36 44.12 -3.20
N VAL A 212 -37.56 44.69 -3.31
CA VAL A 212 -38.50 44.82 -2.17
C VAL A 212 -39.02 43.45 -1.73
N ILE A 213 -39.35 42.56 -2.66
CA ILE A 213 -39.77 41.18 -2.34
C ILE A 213 -38.66 40.45 -1.58
N VAL A 214 -37.43 40.52 -2.08
CA VAL A 214 -36.26 39.93 -1.41
C VAL A 214 -36.05 40.57 -0.04
N ALA A 215 -36.06 41.90 0.09
CA ALA A 215 -35.85 42.55 1.38
C ALA A 215 -36.92 42.17 2.41
N THR A 216 -38.19 42.08 2.00
CA THR A 216 -39.30 41.63 2.88
C THR A 216 -39.07 40.20 3.40
N LYS A 217 -38.55 39.29 2.56
CA LYS A 217 -38.21 37.91 2.95
C LYS A 217 -37.18 37.84 4.08
N PHE A 218 -36.29 38.82 4.21
CA PHE A 218 -35.17 38.78 5.15
C PHE A 218 -35.30 39.71 6.36
N LEU A 219 -36.27 40.62 6.38
CA LEU A 219 -36.38 41.64 7.41
C LEU A 219 -37.39 41.33 8.52
N ASP A 220 -38.19 40.25 8.44
CA ASP A 220 -39.29 39.93 9.39
C ASP A 220 -40.23 41.13 9.69
N GLU A 221 -40.22 42.16 8.84
CA GLU A 221 -40.99 43.38 8.97
C GLU A 221 -42.14 43.32 7.97
N ALA A 222 -43.30 42.86 8.44
CA ALA A 222 -44.46 42.60 7.59
C ALA A 222 -45.23 43.86 7.13
N ASN A 223 -44.87 45.09 7.53
CA ASN A 223 -45.81 46.20 7.29
C ASN A 223 -45.32 47.66 7.27
N GLU A 224 -44.03 47.97 7.09
CA GLU A 224 -43.63 49.37 6.96
C GLU A 224 -42.74 49.61 5.74
N LEU A 225 -42.96 50.76 5.10
CA LEU A 225 -42.26 51.26 3.91
C LEU A 225 -40.81 50.75 3.84
N ILE A 226 -40.50 49.82 2.92
CA ILE A 226 -39.12 49.42 2.64
C ILE A 226 -38.38 50.64 2.10
N LYS A 227 -37.47 51.18 2.92
CA LYS A 227 -36.59 52.32 2.58
C LYS A 227 -35.24 51.78 2.11
N TYR A 228 -34.42 52.68 1.56
CA TYR A 228 -33.02 52.37 1.24
C TYR A 228 -32.24 51.71 2.39
N GLN A 229 -32.46 52.16 3.62
CA GLN A 229 -31.87 51.55 4.82
C GLN A 229 -32.32 50.10 5.02
N SER A 230 -33.59 49.78 4.73
CA SER A 230 -34.14 48.43 4.77
C SER A 230 -33.46 47.54 3.71
N LEU A 231 -33.31 48.00 2.47
CA LEU A 231 -32.58 47.26 1.43
C LEU A 231 -31.12 46.99 1.82
N THR A 232 -30.45 48.00 2.41
CA THR A 232 -29.07 47.87 2.88
C THR A 232 -28.95 46.90 4.06
N LYS A 233 -29.91 46.92 5.00
CA LYS A 233 -29.99 45.98 6.12
C LYS A 233 -30.23 44.55 5.63
N ALA A 234 -31.16 44.35 4.71
CA ALA A 234 -31.41 43.05 4.07
C ALA A 234 -30.15 42.54 3.35
N ARG A 235 -29.42 43.41 2.64
CA ARG A 235 -28.15 43.06 1.99
C ARG A 235 -27.13 42.54 3.00
N GLY A 236 -26.96 43.23 4.14
CA GLY A 236 -26.06 42.78 5.21
C GLY A 236 -26.45 41.42 5.79
N ILE A 237 -27.75 41.15 5.97
CA ILE A 237 -28.27 39.85 6.44
C ILE A 237 -27.97 38.74 5.43
N ILE A 238 -28.29 38.96 4.15
CA ILE A 238 -28.04 37.99 3.07
C ILE A 238 -26.55 37.70 2.96
N GLN A 239 -25.70 38.74 2.94
CA GLN A 239 -24.24 38.59 2.89
C GLN A 239 -23.71 37.75 4.06
N THR A 240 -24.19 38.00 5.27
CA THR A 240 -23.81 37.21 6.46
C THR A 240 -24.21 35.74 6.30
N ARG A 241 -25.44 35.46 5.83
CA ARG A 241 -25.92 34.09 5.60
C ARG A 241 -25.15 33.40 4.47
N ILE A 242 -24.76 34.12 3.42
CA ILE A 242 -23.91 33.60 2.34
C ILE A 242 -22.56 33.19 2.93
N SER A 243 -21.85 34.07 3.64
CA SER A 243 -20.53 33.75 4.20
C SER A 243 -20.59 32.54 5.13
N GLN A 244 -21.60 32.44 5.99
CA GLN A 244 -21.80 31.27 6.87
C GLN A 244 -21.97 29.96 6.08
N ARG A 245 -22.74 29.99 4.99
CA ARG A 245 -22.95 28.81 4.14
C ARG A 245 -21.72 28.47 3.30
N GLU A 246 -21.00 29.47 2.78
CA GLU A 246 -19.74 29.27 2.07
C GLU A 246 -18.69 28.61 2.96
N GLU A 247 -18.59 29.04 4.23
CA GLU A 247 -17.75 28.38 5.23
C GLU A 247 -18.18 26.93 5.47
N ARG A 248 -19.49 26.68 5.58
CA ARG A 248 -20.03 25.33 5.77
C ARG A 248 -19.74 24.41 4.58
N VAL A 249 -19.97 24.88 3.35
CA VAL A 249 -19.67 24.15 2.11
C VAL A 249 -18.18 23.86 2.02
N SER A 250 -17.33 24.86 2.30
CA SER A 250 -15.87 24.70 2.30
C SER A 250 -15.40 23.68 3.34
N SER A 251 -16.02 23.68 4.52
CA SER A 251 -15.75 22.70 5.58
C SER A 251 -16.15 21.28 5.15
N LEU A 252 -17.34 21.10 4.57
CA LEU A 252 -17.80 19.82 4.04
C LEU A 252 -16.89 19.30 2.92
N ALA A 253 -16.47 20.17 2.00
CA ALA A 253 -15.53 19.81 0.93
C ALA A 253 -14.14 19.40 1.46
N ARG A 254 -13.69 19.94 2.59
CA ARG A 254 -12.46 19.48 3.27
C ARG A 254 -12.67 18.10 3.91
N GLN A 255 -13.81 17.87 4.55
CA GLN A 255 -14.15 16.59 5.18
C GLN A 255 -14.29 15.47 4.15
N LEU A 256 -14.89 15.75 2.98
CA LEU A 256 -14.95 14.80 1.86
C LEU A 256 -13.55 14.41 1.37
N ARG A 257 -12.66 15.40 1.17
CA ARG A 257 -11.27 15.12 0.76
C ARG A 257 -10.51 14.30 1.79
N ASP A 258 -10.63 14.62 3.08
CA ASP A 258 -10.01 13.84 4.15
C ASP A 258 -10.57 12.41 4.22
N ASN A 259 -11.87 12.21 3.99
CA ASN A 259 -12.47 10.88 3.89
C ASN A 259 -11.90 10.08 2.70
N ASP A 260 -11.81 10.70 1.52
CA ASP A 260 -11.25 10.09 0.32
C ASP A 260 -9.75 9.77 0.49
N ASP A 261 -8.99 10.66 1.13
CA ASP A 261 -7.57 10.46 1.47
C ASP A 261 -7.40 9.26 2.42
N ARG A 262 -8.20 9.17 3.49
CA ARG A 262 -8.17 8.03 4.42
C ARG A 262 -8.53 6.73 3.73
N THR A 263 -9.55 6.74 2.87
CA THR A 263 -9.96 5.57 2.10
C THR A 263 -8.83 5.09 1.18
N ARG A 264 -8.17 6.04 0.48
CA ARG A 264 -7.01 5.73 -0.37
C ARG A 264 -5.87 5.13 0.44
N GLN A 265 -5.50 5.74 1.57
CA GLN A 265 -4.44 5.25 2.45
C GLN A 265 -4.70 3.81 2.92
N LEU A 266 -5.93 3.49 3.36
CA LEU A 266 -6.27 2.14 3.79
C LEU A 266 -6.18 1.13 2.64
N ASN A 267 -6.61 1.49 1.43
CA ASN A 267 -6.47 0.62 0.27
C ASN A 267 -4.99 0.43 -0.13
N ASP A 268 -4.18 1.49 -0.06
CA ASP A 268 -2.76 1.45 -0.41
C ASP A 268 -1.98 0.51 0.52
N THR A 269 -2.32 0.46 1.81
CA THR A 269 -1.69 -0.50 2.75
C THR A 269 -1.90 -1.96 2.34
N GLN A 270 -3.02 -2.30 1.68
CA GLN A 270 -3.32 -3.68 1.27
C GLN A 270 -2.57 -4.08 -0.01
N LYS A 271 -2.05 -3.12 -0.78
CA LYS A 271 -1.35 -3.40 -2.05
C LYS A 271 -0.05 -4.19 -1.86
N VAL A 272 0.49 -4.26 -0.64
CA VAL A 272 1.70 -5.04 -0.34
C VAL A 272 1.45 -6.54 -0.25
N ILE A 273 0.20 -6.98 -0.01
CA ILE A 273 -0.11 -8.39 0.23
C ILE A 273 0.26 -9.27 -0.98
N PRO A 274 -0.11 -8.94 -2.23
CA PRO A 274 0.33 -9.73 -3.39
C PRO A 274 1.85 -9.76 -3.56
N HIS A 275 2.54 -8.67 -3.22
CA HIS A 275 3.99 -8.59 -3.28
C HIS A 275 4.66 -9.48 -2.22
N GLN A 276 4.13 -9.49 -1.00
CA GLN A 276 4.55 -10.39 0.07
C GLN A 276 4.40 -11.85 -0.35
N GLN A 277 3.22 -12.23 -0.88
CA GLN A 277 2.96 -13.59 -1.37
C GLN A 277 3.92 -13.99 -2.49
N THR A 278 4.17 -13.07 -3.44
CA THR A 278 5.11 -13.30 -4.54
C THR A 278 6.52 -13.51 -4.01
N TYR A 279 6.99 -12.66 -3.09
CA TYR A 279 8.31 -12.80 -2.48
C TYR A 279 8.48 -14.15 -1.77
N VAL A 280 7.49 -14.55 -0.97
CA VAL A 280 7.49 -15.84 -0.26
C VAL A 280 7.52 -16.99 -1.26
N SER A 281 6.66 -16.95 -2.29
CA SER A 281 6.61 -18.01 -3.31
C SER A 281 7.93 -18.14 -4.08
N GLU A 282 8.57 -17.04 -4.45
CA GLU A 282 9.83 -17.06 -5.18
C GLU A 282 10.99 -17.52 -4.29
N THR A 283 11.00 -17.14 -3.01
CA THR A 283 12.03 -17.58 -2.06
C THR A 283 11.86 -19.05 -1.69
N ASN A 284 10.62 -19.56 -1.63
CA ASN A 284 10.37 -20.99 -1.38
C ASN A 284 10.98 -21.90 -2.46
N LYS A 285 11.11 -21.46 -3.71
CA LYS A 285 11.82 -22.25 -4.75
C LYS A 285 13.28 -22.53 -4.38
N LEU A 286 13.93 -21.62 -3.65
CA LEU A 286 15.27 -21.86 -3.11
C LEU A 286 15.26 -22.85 -1.96
N ILE A 287 14.30 -22.73 -1.02
CA ILE A 287 14.13 -23.64 0.11
C ILE A 287 13.87 -25.07 -0.41
N ASP A 288 12.93 -25.21 -1.34
CA ASP A 288 12.60 -26.47 -2.01
C ASP A 288 13.82 -27.09 -2.71
N SER A 289 14.70 -26.26 -3.28
CA SER A 289 15.93 -26.73 -3.92
C SER A 289 16.94 -27.30 -2.91
N LEU A 290 17.05 -26.69 -1.72
CA LEU A 290 17.89 -27.24 -0.63
C LEU A 290 17.30 -28.53 -0.09
N TYR A 291 15.97 -28.58 0.10
CA TYR A 291 15.28 -29.78 0.51
C TYR A 291 15.45 -30.92 -0.49
N ALA A 292 15.27 -30.66 -1.79
CA ALA A 292 15.42 -31.65 -2.84
C ALA A 292 16.84 -32.24 -2.91
N PHE A 293 17.87 -31.43 -2.61
CA PHE A 293 19.23 -31.93 -2.46
C PHE A 293 19.33 -32.90 -1.28
N LEU A 294 18.89 -32.50 -0.10
CA LEU A 294 18.95 -33.32 1.12
C LEU A 294 18.19 -34.64 0.93
N ASP A 295 16.97 -34.58 0.39
CA ASP A 295 16.14 -35.73 0.10
C ASP A 295 16.85 -36.71 -0.85
N THR A 296 17.47 -36.19 -1.92
CA THR A 296 18.17 -37.03 -2.91
C THR A 296 19.39 -37.75 -2.32
N VAL A 297 20.18 -37.06 -1.49
CA VAL A 297 21.46 -37.62 -0.98
C VAL A 297 21.30 -38.46 0.29
N LEU A 298 20.25 -38.23 1.08
CA LEU A 298 19.98 -38.96 2.32
C LEU A 298 19.22 -40.29 2.10
N TYR A 299 18.38 -40.39 1.06
CA TYR A 299 17.58 -41.60 0.78
C TYR A 299 18.27 -42.65 -0.12
N ALA A 300 19.56 -42.49 -0.44
CA ALA A 300 20.30 -43.48 -1.21
C ALA A 300 20.46 -44.83 -0.45
N PRO A 301 20.44 -45.99 -1.15
CA PRO A 301 20.58 -47.31 -0.52
C PRO A 301 21.82 -47.36 0.39
N ARG A 302 21.62 -47.83 1.63
CA ARG A 302 22.59 -47.74 2.73
C ARG A 302 23.88 -48.54 2.52
N ASP A 303 23.88 -49.51 1.61
CA ASP A 303 24.83 -50.62 1.67
C ASP A 303 26.17 -50.35 0.96
N GLU A 304 26.32 -49.25 0.21
CA GLU A 304 27.57 -48.94 -0.49
C GLU A 304 28.03 -47.48 -0.36
N ILE A 305 29.06 -47.27 0.48
CA ILE A 305 29.66 -45.95 0.76
C ILE A 305 30.20 -45.25 -0.50
N LEU A 306 30.75 -46.00 -1.47
CA LEU A 306 31.24 -45.45 -2.73
C LEU A 306 30.09 -44.89 -3.58
N ALA A 307 29.01 -45.66 -3.72
CA ALA A 307 27.84 -45.21 -4.46
C ALA A 307 27.20 -43.97 -3.82
N ARG A 308 27.11 -43.92 -2.49
CA ARG A 308 26.62 -42.75 -1.76
C ARG A 308 27.50 -41.52 -1.98
N GLY A 309 28.82 -41.68 -1.86
CA GLY A 309 29.77 -40.59 -2.10
C GLY A 309 29.71 -40.06 -3.53
N GLU A 310 29.63 -40.93 -4.54
CA GLU A 310 29.49 -40.55 -5.95
C GLU A 310 28.16 -39.83 -6.23
N LEU A 311 27.06 -40.26 -5.60
CA LEU A 311 25.78 -39.56 -5.69
C LEU A 311 25.85 -38.17 -5.06
N MET A 312 26.51 -38.06 -3.91
CA MET A 312 26.74 -36.79 -3.21
C MET A 312 27.55 -35.84 -4.10
N LEU A 313 28.69 -36.27 -4.66
CA LEU A 313 29.50 -35.44 -5.57
C LEU A 313 28.69 -34.89 -6.75
N LYS A 314 27.90 -35.75 -7.40
CA LYS A 314 27.07 -35.34 -8.55
C LYS A 314 26.02 -34.31 -8.17
N ASN A 315 25.30 -34.52 -7.07
CA ASN A 315 24.28 -33.57 -6.61
C ASN A 315 24.91 -32.30 -6.04
N SER A 316 26.09 -32.38 -5.42
CA SER A 316 26.83 -31.21 -4.94
C SER A 316 27.24 -30.30 -6.09
N GLN A 317 27.75 -30.86 -7.18
CA GLN A 317 28.08 -30.08 -8.37
C GLN A 317 26.83 -29.43 -9.00
N ALA A 318 25.71 -30.15 -9.04
CA ALA A 318 24.45 -29.63 -9.57
C ALA A 318 23.91 -28.47 -8.71
N LEU A 319 23.86 -28.64 -7.38
CA LEU A 319 23.42 -27.59 -6.46
C LEU A 319 24.36 -26.39 -6.46
N HIS A 320 25.67 -26.62 -6.51
CA HIS A 320 26.66 -25.54 -6.62
C HIS A 320 26.41 -24.71 -7.88
N SER A 321 26.24 -25.37 -9.03
CA SER A 321 25.94 -24.70 -10.30
C SER A 321 24.64 -23.89 -10.26
N TYR A 322 23.62 -24.38 -9.54
CA TYR A 322 22.39 -23.65 -9.28
C TYR A 322 22.65 -22.41 -8.40
N MET A 323 23.35 -22.56 -7.28
CA MET A 323 23.66 -21.45 -6.35
C MET A 323 24.52 -20.36 -6.99
N SER A 324 25.50 -20.72 -7.82
CA SER A 324 26.33 -19.75 -8.54
C SER A 324 25.51 -18.87 -9.49
N LYS A 325 24.36 -19.33 -10.01
CA LYS A 325 23.46 -18.49 -10.83
C LYS A 325 22.75 -17.42 -10.00
N LEU A 326 22.54 -17.68 -8.70
CA LEU A 326 21.89 -16.75 -7.78
C LEU A 326 22.89 -15.83 -7.08
N GLN A 327 24.12 -16.31 -6.88
CA GLN A 327 25.19 -15.57 -6.23
C GLN A 327 25.43 -14.22 -6.92
N GLY A 328 25.46 -13.15 -6.10
CA GLY A 328 25.64 -11.78 -6.58
C GLY A 328 24.46 -11.20 -7.39
N ARG A 329 23.47 -12.01 -7.78
CA ARG A 329 22.25 -11.56 -8.45
C ARG A 329 21.09 -11.39 -7.48
N TRP A 330 21.02 -12.21 -6.42
CA TRP A 330 19.94 -12.18 -5.45
C TRP A 330 19.68 -10.78 -4.88
N LEU A 331 20.70 -10.07 -4.40
CA LEU A 331 20.53 -8.72 -3.83
C LEU A 331 20.44 -7.59 -4.88
N ARG A 332 20.66 -7.89 -6.17
CA ARG A 332 20.68 -6.89 -7.26
C ARG A 332 19.42 -6.92 -8.11
N GLY A 333 18.87 -8.11 -8.35
CA GLY A 333 17.49 -8.29 -8.79
C GLY A 333 16.67 -8.28 -7.53
#